data_AF-A0A7J6VYK8-F1
#
_entry.id   AF-A0A7J6VYK8-F1
#
_cell.length_a   1.000
_cell.length_b   1.000
_cell.length_c   1.000
_cell.angle_alpha   90.00
_cell.angle_beta   90.00
_cell.angle_gamma   90.00
#
_symmetry.space_group_name_H-M   'P 1'
#
loop_
_entity.id
_entity.type
_entity.pdbx_description
1 polymer ?
#
loop_
_entity_poly.entity_id
_entity_poly.type
_entity_poly.pdbx_seq_one_letter_code
_entity_poly.pdbx_strand_id
1 'polypeptide(L)'
;MESSSELSQQRLKPGNIPLLSEGISLILSRWTALQMAVQNEWGGPLSRRKSELLAYDILSFFTESKGPLYIDDLENLLFANTSESLNLLVEDGSIEE
;
A
#
# COMPACT_ATOMS: atom_id res chain seq x y z
N MET A 1 9.40 35.65 0.52
CA MET A 1 9.57 34.24 0.12
C MET A 1 8.97 33.40 1.24
N GLU A 2 7.64 33.41 1.34
CA GLU A 2 6.86 32.60 2.26
C GLU A 2 5.91 31.80 1.38
N SER A 3 6.28 30.57 1.03
CA SER A 3 5.35 29.64 0.37
C SER A 3 5.91 28.22 0.40
N SER A 4 6.25 27.71 1.58
CA SER A 4 6.55 26.27 1.74
C SER A 4 6.04 25.68 3.05
N SER A 5 5.28 26.42 3.87
CA SER A 5 4.88 25.98 5.21
C SER A 5 3.44 25.49 5.36
N GLU A 6 2.67 25.35 4.27
CA GLU A 6 1.23 25.02 4.36
C GLU A 6 0.79 23.72 3.68
N LEU A 7 1.70 22.76 3.48
CA LEU A 7 1.26 21.36 3.42
C LEU A 7 0.99 20.88 4.85
N SER A 8 -0.09 21.41 5.43
CA SER A 8 -0.65 20.94 6.68
C SER A 8 -0.84 19.43 6.55
N GLN A 9 -0.03 18.67 7.27
CA GLN A 9 -0.22 17.23 7.42
C GLN A 9 -1.58 17.03 8.09
N GLN A 10 -2.63 16.91 7.28
CA GLN A 10 -3.96 16.59 7.77
C GLN A 10 -3.90 15.17 8.30
N ARG A 11 -3.68 15.06 9.61
CA ARG A 11 -3.86 13.81 10.33
C ARG A 11 -5.28 13.32 10.07
N LEU A 12 -5.40 12.09 9.60
CA LEU A 12 -6.67 11.43 9.38
C LEU A 12 -7.49 11.46 10.67
N LYS A 13 -8.74 11.94 10.57
CA LYS A 13 -9.67 11.86 11.69
C LYS A 13 -9.98 10.38 11.96
N PRO A 14 -10.11 9.94 13.22
CA PRO A 14 -10.39 8.53 13.53
C PRO A 14 -11.61 7.95 12.81
N GLY A 15 -12.65 8.76 12.57
CA GLY A 15 -13.84 8.35 11.82
C GLY A 15 -13.62 8.09 10.32
N ASN A 16 -12.48 8.52 9.76
CA ASN A 16 -12.12 8.31 8.36
C ASN A 16 -11.28 7.05 8.14
N ILE A 17 -10.76 6.44 9.20
CA ILE A 17 -9.92 5.23 9.11
C ILE A 17 -10.66 4.06 8.44
N PRO A 18 -11.94 3.78 8.76
CA PRO A 18 -12.68 2.72 8.07
C PRO A 18 -12.84 2.98 6.57
N LEU A 19 -13.12 4.23 6.19
CA LEU A 19 -13.25 4.63 4.78
C LEU A 19 -11.93 4.48 4.02
N LEU A 20 -10.81 4.84 4.66
CA LEU A 20 -9.49 4.64 4.07
C LEU A 20 -9.15 3.16 3.91
N SER A 21 -9.44 2.33 4.92
CA SER A 21 -9.24 0.89 4.88
C SER A 21 -10.05 0.23 3.74
N GLU A 22 -11.30 0.66 3.57
CA GLU A 22 -12.14 0.23 2.46
C GLU A 22 -11.55 0.67 1.10
N GLY A 23 -11.11 1.93 0.99
CA GLY A 23 -10.45 2.45 -0.20
C GLY A 23 -9.19 1.67 -0.59
N ILE A 24 -8.31 1.38 0.38
CA ILE A 24 -7.10 0.57 0.18
C ILE A 24 -7.50 -0.83 -0.33
N SER A 25 -8.47 -1.47 0.33
CA SER A 25 -8.94 -2.80 -0.07
C SER A 25 -9.49 -2.81 -1.50
N LEU A 26 -10.25 -1.78 -1.88
CA LEU A 26 -10.79 -1.63 -3.22
C LEU A 26 -9.70 -1.45 -4.28
N ILE A 27 -8.68 -0.62 -4.02
CA ILE A 27 -7.56 -0.42 -4.93
C ILE A 27 -6.79 -1.73 -5.12
N LEU A 28 -6.41 -2.40 -4.03
CA LEU A 28 -5.69 -3.67 -4.09
C LEU A 28 -6.50 -4.79 -4.79
N SER A 29 -7.83 -4.78 -4.64
CA SER A 29 -8.71 -5.73 -5.34
C SER A 29 -8.69 -5.56 -6.87
N ARG A 30 -8.33 -4.36 -7.36
CA ARG A 30 -8.27 -4.02 -8.78
C ARG A 30 -6.85 -4.12 -9.37
N TRP A 31 -5.84 -4.28 -8.52
CA TRP A 31 -4.47 -4.43 -8.96
C TRP A 31 -4.25 -5.84 -9.54
N THR A 32 -4.21 -5.93 -10.87
CA THR A 32 -4.21 -7.21 -11.59
C THR A 32 -3.01 -8.09 -11.21
N ALA A 33 -1.81 -7.52 -11.06
CA ALA A 33 -0.61 -8.26 -10.65
C ALA A 33 -0.81 -8.94 -9.27
N LEU A 34 -1.33 -8.19 -8.30
CA LEU A 34 -1.64 -8.72 -6.97
C LEU A 34 -2.72 -9.81 -7.02
N GLN A 35 -3.79 -9.61 -7.81
CA GLN A 35 -4.83 -10.62 -7.99
C GLN A 35 -4.27 -11.90 -8.61
N MET A 36 -3.42 -11.79 -9.62
CA MET A 36 -2.74 -12.93 -10.24
C MET A 36 -1.83 -13.66 -9.25
N ALA A 37 -1.07 -12.94 -8.42
CA ALA A 37 -0.22 -13.55 -7.40
C ALA A 37 -1.03 -14.33 -6.36
N VAL A 38 -2.15 -13.77 -5.90
CA VAL A 38 -3.03 -14.46 -4.95
C VAL A 38 -3.65 -15.71 -5.58
N GLN A 39 -4.20 -15.60 -6.80
CA GLN A 39 -4.88 -16.70 -7.49
C GLN A 39 -3.94 -17.86 -7.84
N ASN A 40 -2.71 -17.55 -8.23
CA ASN A 40 -1.71 -18.55 -8.63
C ASN A 40 -0.78 -18.96 -7.48
N GLU A 41 -1.08 -18.52 -6.25
CA GLU A 41 -0.24 -18.78 -5.07
C GLU A 41 1.24 -18.38 -5.28
N TRP A 42 1.49 -17.28 -6.00
CA TRP A 42 2.82 -16.70 -6.05
C TRP A 42 3.19 -16.22 -4.64
N GLY A 43 4.34 -16.68 -4.14
CA GLY A 43 4.69 -16.55 -2.72
C GLY A 43 4.09 -17.64 -1.81
N GLY A 44 3.47 -18.68 -2.36
CA GLY A 44 2.99 -19.88 -1.67
C GLY A 44 1.52 -19.81 -1.21
N PRO A 45 1.01 -20.86 -0.52
CA PRO A 45 -0.41 -21.00 -0.15
C PRO A 45 -0.96 -19.88 0.76
N LEU A 46 -0.06 -19.07 1.33
CA LEU A 46 -0.40 -17.94 2.18
C LEU A 46 -0.46 -16.61 1.40
N SER A 47 -0.40 -16.62 0.06
CA SER A 47 -0.46 -15.43 -0.81
C SER A 47 -1.64 -14.51 -0.48
N ARG A 48 -2.83 -15.08 -0.21
CA ARG A 48 -4.02 -14.33 0.23
C ARG A 48 -3.76 -13.57 1.54
N ARG A 49 -3.23 -14.25 2.56
CA ARG A 49 -2.91 -13.63 3.84
C ARG A 49 -1.84 -12.55 3.69
N LYS A 50 -0.87 -12.75 2.80
CA LYS A 50 0.15 -11.74 2.47
C LYS A 50 -0.47 -10.50 1.82
N SER A 51 -1.45 -10.66 0.94
CA SER A 51 -2.21 -9.53 0.39
C SER A 51 -3.01 -8.77 1.45
N GLU A 52 -3.55 -9.46 2.47
CA GLU A 52 -4.22 -8.81 3.60
C GLU A 52 -3.24 -8.04 4.49
N LEU A 53 -2.04 -8.60 4.72
CA LEU A 53 -0.97 -7.91 5.43
C LEU A 53 -0.51 -6.65 4.68
N LEU A 54 -0.39 -6.70 3.35
CA LEU A 54 -0.09 -5.52 2.54
C LEU A 54 -1.13 -4.40 2.75
N ALA A 55 -2.42 -4.72 2.79
CA ALA A 55 -3.47 -3.74 3.06
C ALA A 55 -3.32 -3.12 4.46
N TYR A 56 -2.97 -3.93 5.46
CA TYR A 56 -2.70 -3.47 6.83
C TYR A 56 -1.47 -2.55 6.89
N ASP A 57 -0.38 -2.92 6.22
CA ASP A 57 0.87 -2.14 6.22
C ASP A 57 0.68 -0.78 5.55
N ILE A 58 -0.07 -0.71 4.45
CA ILE A 58 -0.45 0.57 3.81
C ILE A 58 -1.33 1.40 4.75
N LEU A 59 -2.29 0.80 5.45
CA LEU A 59 -3.13 1.53 6.39
C LEU A 59 -2.31 2.08 7.57
N SER A 60 -1.38 1.28 8.11
CA SER A 60 -0.44 1.71 9.16
C SER A 60 0.46 2.84 8.66
N PHE A 61 0.95 2.77 7.41
CA PHE A 61 1.71 3.86 6.79
C PHE A 61 0.96 5.19 6.84
N PHE A 62 -0.35 5.21 6.53
CA PHE A 62 -1.14 6.44 6.56
C PHE A 62 -1.57 6.89 7.97
N THR A 63 -1.67 5.97 8.94
CA THR A 63 -2.31 6.26 10.25
C THR A 63 -1.33 6.33 11.42
N GLU A 64 -0.21 5.62 11.36
CA GLU A 64 0.74 5.45 12.47
C GLU A 64 2.09 6.15 12.25
N SER A 65 2.37 6.60 11.02
CA SER A 65 3.58 7.36 10.70
C SER A 65 3.67 8.67 11.48
N LYS A 66 4.84 8.93 12.06
CA LYS A 66 5.09 10.09 12.94
C LYS A 66 5.64 11.32 12.20
N GLY A 67 5.79 11.25 10.88
CA GLY A 67 6.37 12.30 10.04
C GLY A 67 5.65 12.45 8.69
N PRO A 68 6.17 13.31 7.80
CA PRO A 68 5.67 13.42 6.42
C PRO A 68 5.66 12.06 5.73
N LEU A 69 4.58 11.82 4.99
CA LEU A 69 4.47 10.67 4.10
C LEU A 69 5.08 11.05 2.76
N TYR A 70 6.12 10.35 2.37
CA TYR A 70 6.71 10.48 1.04
C TYR A 70 6.26 9.34 0.15
N ILE A 71 6.08 9.64 -1.14
CA ILE A 71 5.66 8.65 -2.12
C ILE A 71 6.72 7.54 -2.26
N ASP A 72 8.01 7.90 -2.26
CA ASP A 72 9.13 6.97 -2.30
C ASP A 72 9.08 5.94 -1.14
N ASP A 73 8.64 6.35 0.05
CA ASP A 73 8.52 5.43 1.19
C ASP A 73 7.37 4.43 1.00
N LEU A 74 6.26 4.88 0.39
CA LEU A 74 5.14 4.02 0.04
C LEU A 74 5.51 3.05 -1.09
N GLU A 75 6.22 3.52 -2.12
CA GLU A 75 6.73 2.67 -3.20
C GLU A 75 7.67 1.59 -2.67
N ASN A 76 8.59 1.93 -1.77
CA ASN A 76 9.46 0.97 -1.11
C ASN A 76 8.68 -0.08 -0.30
N LEU A 77 7.63 0.33 0.41
CA LEU A 77 6.75 -0.58 1.15
C LEU A 77 6.00 -1.54 0.21
N LEU A 78 5.49 -1.03 -0.91
CA LEU A 78 4.81 -1.82 -1.94
C LEU A 78 5.79 -2.82 -2.57
N PHE A 79 6.97 -2.37 -2.98
CA PHE A 79 8.00 -3.20 -3.59
C PHE A 79 8.48 -4.32 -2.67
N ALA A 80 8.79 -4.02 -1.40
CA ALA A 80 9.22 -5.03 -0.43
C ALA A 80 8.15 -6.12 -0.27
N ASN A 81 6.87 -5.74 -0.15
CA ASN A 81 5.78 -6.68 0.02
C ASN A 81 5.47 -7.50 -1.25
N THR A 82 5.53 -6.91 -2.44
CA THR A 82 5.28 -7.64 -3.68
C THR A 82 6.45 -8.55 -4.05
N SER A 83 7.68 -8.03 -4.02
CA SER A 83 8.89 -8.76 -4.42
C SER A 83 9.27 -9.84 -3.40
N GLU A 84 9.38 -9.49 -2.11
CA GLU A 84 9.90 -10.42 -1.10
C GLU A 84 8.83 -11.39 -0.58
N SER A 85 7.57 -10.93 -0.48
CA SER A 85 6.49 -11.75 0.09
C SER A 85 5.67 -12.48 -0.97
N LEU A 86 5.31 -11.83 -2.07
CA LEU A 86 4.46 -12.44 -3.12
C LEU A 86 5.25 -12.99 -4.30
N ASN A 87 6.59 -12.85 -4.31
CA ASN A 87 7.46 -13.23 -5.42
C ASN A 87 6.96 -12.65 -6.77
N LEU A 88 6.39 -11.45 -6.70
CA LEU A 88 5.97 -10.67 -7.84
C LEU A 88 7.18 -9.89 -8.33
N LEU A 89 7.73 -10.27 -9.47
CA LEU A 89 8.61 -9.39 -10.23
C LEU A 89 7.70 -8.49 -11.08
N VAL A 90 7.33 -7.33 -10.54
CA VAL A 90 6.52 -6.34 -11.24
C VAL A 90 7.46 -5.57 -12.19
N GLU A 91 7.66 -6.09 -13.40
CA GLU A 91 8.54 -5.49 -14.42
C GLU A 91 7.80 -4.59 -15.42
N ASP A 92 6.47 -4.45 -15.30
CA ASP A 92 5.62 -3.74 -16.25
C ASP A 92 5.33 -2.27 -15.91
N GLY A 93 5.87 -1.75 -14.80
CA GLY A 93 5.63 -0.38 -14.33
C GLY A 93 4.25 -0.17 -13.68
N SER A 94 3.60 -1.24 -13.20
CA SER A 94 2.31 -1.14 -12.50
C SER A 94 2.42 -0.81 -11.01
N ILE A 95 3.63 -0.56 -10.49
CA ILE A 95 3.82 -0.03 -9.13
C ILE A 95 3.51 1.47 -9.08
N GLU A 96 3.66 2.16 -10.21
CA GLU A 96 3.55 3.61 -10.35
C GLU A 96 2.12 4.13 -10.68
N GLU A 97 1.13 3.24 -10.93
CA GLU A 97 -0.27 3.61 -11.26
C GLU A 97 -1.24 3.64 -10.05
#